data_AF-K0RXV4-F1
#
_entry.id   AF-K0RXV4-F1
#
_cell.length_a   1.000
_cell.length_b   1.000
_cell.length_c   1.000
_cell.angle_alpha   90.00
_cell.angle_beta   90.00
_cell.angle_gamma   90.00
#
_symmetry.space_group_name_H-M   'P 1'
#
loop_
_entity.id
_entity.type
_entity.pdbx_description
1 polymer ?
#
loop_
_entity_poly.entity_id
_entity_poly.type
_entity_poly.pdbx_seq_one_letter_code
_entity_poly.pdbx_strand_id
1 'polypeptide(L)'
;MPSKKKARGRKNRAKKEATRTADLRSQWEPTILARTTDWTSFHPANTNMSSSAYKSRGRARPGGRRRTRSGDGPAAAIPSQCIRPRLCQGGGALVLYQRTRNEPAICCMIYLLELLGAYSALAVVARRAAKMGNKLVFGNRRDVVKFVAKRLPCTCLKELHRAARKKVGKVGRCSGCKKRFPRSVLSVCTGCMMVEYCSKECQRADLQDHKKYCGYPELMSRDLPSDASDYIPNKRGCHNL
;
A
#
# COMPACT_ATOMS: atom_id res chain seq x y z
N MET A 1 -17.87 -30.65 10.19
CA MET A 1 -17.04 -29.95 11.20
C MET A 1 -15.56 -30.10 10.87
N PRO A 2 -14.73 -29.03 10.81
CA PRO A 2 -13.29 -29.17 10.60
C PRO A 2 -12.66 -29.94 11.76
N SER A 3 -11.81 -30.93 11.48
CA SER A 3 -11.17 -31.70 12.56
C SER A 3 -10.33 -30.78 13.47
N LYS A 4 -10.26 -31.12 14.78
CA LYS A 4 -9.46 -30.38 15.78
C LYS A 4 -8.01 -30.14 15.29
N LYS A 5 -7.44 -31.08 14.53
CA LYS A 5 -6.09 -30.97 13.92
C LYS A 5 -6.00 -29.82 12.91
N LYS A 6 -6.99 -29.65 12.02
CA LYS A 6 -7.02 -28.54 11.05
C LYS A 6 -7.17 -27.17 11.74
N ALA A 7 -7.95 -27.09 12.82
CA ALA A 7 -8.10 -25.84 13.59
C ALA A 7 -6.79 -25.42 14.28
N ARG A 8 -6.08 -26.37 14.90
CA ARG A 8 -4.78 -26.12 15.55
C ARG A 8 -3.72 -25.67 14.54
N GLY A 9 -3.67 -26.28 13.35
CA GLY A 9 -2.76 -25.87 12.27
C GLY A 9 -2.96 -24.41 11.83
N ARG A 10 -4.21 -23.94 11.73
CA ARG A 10 -4.53 -22.54 11.40
C ARG A 10 -4.08 -21.58 12.50
N LYS A 11 -4.31 -21.92 13.78
CA LYS A 11 -3.85 -21.11 14.93
C LYS A 11 -2.32 -21.01 14.95
N ASN A 12 -1.61 -22.11 14.72
CA ASN A 12 -0.15 -22.11 14.69
C ASN A 12 0.41 -21.28 13.53
N ARG A 13 -0.20 -21.37 12.33
CA ARG A 13 0.19 -20.55 11.18
C ARG A 13 -0.04 -19.06 11.44
N ALA A 14 -1.19 -18.69 12.00
CA ALA A 14 -1.49 -17.30 12.38
C ALA A 14 -0.52 -16.76 13.44
N LYS A 15 -0.15 -17.57 14.44
CA LYS A 15 0.84 -17.19 15.46
C LYS A 15 2.22 -16.94 14.84
N LYS A 16 2.69 -17.83 13.96
CA LYS A 16 3.97 -17.64 13.24
C LYS A 16 3.98 -16.37 12.38
N GLU A 17 2.87 -16.08 11.69
CA GLU A 17 2.75 -14.88 10.85
C GLU A 17 2.72 -13.59 11.69
N ALA A 18 2.08 -13.62 12.86
CA ALA A 18 2.07 -12.50 13.80
C ALA A 18 3.47 -12.19 14.35
N THR A 19 4.21 -13.20 14.80
CA THR A 19 5.60 -13.03 15.28
C THR A 19 6.50 -12.45 14.20
N ARG A 20 6.44 -12.98 12.97
CA ARG A 20 7.24 -12.46 11.84
C ARG A 20 6.92 -10.99 11.52
N THR A 21 5.68 -10.58 11.71
CA THR A 21 5.25 -9.19 11.48
C THR A 21 5.76 -8.26 12.59
N ALA A 22 5.82 -8.72 13.84
CA ALA A 22 6.36 -7.96 14.96
C ALA A 22 7.87 -7.72 14.80
N ASP A 23 8.63 -8.76 14.41
CA ASP A 23 10.08 -8.64 14.15
C ASP A 23 10.41 -7.71 12.99
N LEU A 24 9.61 -7.75 11.92
CA LEU A 24 9.79 -6.80 10.83
C LEU A 24 9.55 -5.37 11.33
N ARG A 25 8.54 -5.15 12.17
CA ARG A 25 8.24 -3.80 12.69
C ARG A 25 9.36 -3.24 13.56
N SER A 26 9.95 -4.06 14.45
CA SER A 26 11.04 -3.62 15.33
C SER A 26 12.30 -3.25 14.55
N GLN A 27 12.53 -3.81 13.36
CA GLN A 27 13.65 -3.45 12.49
C GLN A 27 13.52 -2.05 11.85
N TRP A 28 12.31 -1.55 11.62
CA TRP A 28 12.10 -0.25 10.95
C TRP A 28 11.78 0.91 11.89
N GLU A 29 11.33 0.65 13.13
CA GLU A 29 11.00 1.71 14.08
C GLU A 29 12.19 2.64 14.44
N PRO A 30 13.43 2.15 14.64
CA PRO A 30 14.57 3.03 14.91
C PRO A 30 14.87 4.02 13.77
N THR A 31 14.76 3.58 12.53
CA THR A 31 15.04 4.38 11.33
C THR A 31 14.00 5.49 11.11
N ILE A 32 12.77 5.27 11.55
CA ILE A 32 11.70 6.28 11.47
C ILE A 32 11.90 7.36 12.54
N LEU A 33 12.29 6.98 13.76
CA LEU A 33 12.48 7.93 14.86
C LEU A 33 13.74 8.81 14.68
N ALA A 34 14.83 8.25 14.14
CA ALA A 34 16.05 9.01 13.86
C ALA A 34 15.86 10.11 12.80
N ARG A 35 14.89 9.95 11.89
CA ARG A 35 14.60 10.95 10.85
C ARG A 35 13.69 12.08 11.31
N THR A 36 12.94 11.92 12.40
CA THR A 36 12.01 12.97 12.86
C THR A 36 12.66 14.08 13.66
N THR A 37 13.90 13.89 14.14
CA THR A 37 14.64 14.91 14.91
C THR A 37 15.37 15.95 14.06
N ASP A 38 15.54 15.72 12.75
CA ASP A 38 16.29 16.62 11.85
C ASP A 38 15.42 17.60 11.04
N TRP A 39 14.09 17.50 11.11
CA TRP A 39 13.19 18.32 10.26
C TRP A 39 12.85 19.70 10.82
N THR A 40 13.30 20.05 12.03
CA THR A 40 13.08 21.39 12.62
C THR A 40 13.93 22.49 11.99
N SER A 41 14.86 22.17 11.09
CA SER A 41 15.80 23.15 10.51
C SER A 41 15.45 23.68 9.12
N PHE A 42 14.33 23.26 8.51
CA PHE A 42 13.90 23.75 7.18
C PHE A 42 12.64 24.61 7.28
N HIS A 43 12.83 25.92 7.39
CA HIS A 43 11.78 26.93 7.17
C HIS A 43 11.68 27.26 5.68
N PRO A 44 10.58 26.93 4.97
CA PRO A 44 10.34 27.48 3.65
C PRO A 44 9.91 28.94 3.75
N ALA A 45 10.56 29.80 2.95
CA ALA A 45 10.24 31.21 2.81
C ALA A 45 8.78 31.40 2.36
N ASN A 46 8.13 32.35 3.05
CA ASN A 46 6.73 32.70 2.98
C ASN A 46 6.43 33.47 1.68
N THR A 47 5.59 32.93 0.79
CA THR A 47 5.01 33.68 -0.34
C THR A 47 3.56 34.03 -0.05
N ASN A 48 3.31 35.34 0.02
CA ASN A 48 2.00 35.98 0.20
C ASN A 48 1.00 35.50 -0.87
N MET A 49 -0.12 34.93 -0.42
CA MET A 49 -1.35 34.80 -1.21
C MET A 49 -2.49 35.51 -0.47
N SER A 50 -3.06 36.49 -1.17
CA SER A 50 -4.11 37.41 -0.74
C SER A 50 -5.43 36.69 -0.45
N SER A 51 -5.97 36.95 0.75
CA SER A 51 -7.23 36.42 1.25
C SER A 51 -8.44 37.16 0.67
N SER A 52 -9.38 36.43 0.07
CA SER A 52 -10.73 36.93 -0.21
C SER A 52 -11.72 36.35 0.80
N ALA A 53 -12.55 37.25 1.35
CA ALA A 53 -13.40 37.05 2.52
C ALA A 53 -14.62 36.15 2.21
N TYR A 54 -14.83 35.11 3.03
CA TYR A 54 -16.08 34.37 3.07
C TYR A 54 -16.75 34.51 4.44
N LYS A 55 -17.98 35.06 4.43
CA LYS A 55 -18.85 35.35 5.57
C LYS A 55 -19.22 34.08 6.34
N SER A 56 -18.94 34.08 7.64
CA SER A 56 -19.39 33.10 8.63
C SER A 56 -20.84 33.35 9.07
N ARG A 57 -21.71 32.33 8.97
CA ARG A 57 -22.99 32.27 9.69
C ARG A 57 -22.87 31.31 10.87
N GLY A 58 -23.08 31.85 12.08
CA GLY A 58 -23.08 31.10 13.33
C GLY A 58 -24.31 30.21 13.49
N ARG A 59 -24.13 29.06 14.13
CA ARG A 59 -25.20 28.32 14.82
C ARG A 59 -24.67 27.82 16.16
N ALA A 60 -25.31 28.31 17.21
CA ALA A 60 -25.16 27.82 18.58
C ALA A 60 -25.67 26.39 18.72
N ARG A 61 -25.06 25.60 19.61
CA ARG A 61 -25.64 24.36 20.13
C ARG A 61 -25.51 24.32 21.66
N PRO A 62 -26.54 23.81 22.37
CA PRO A 62 -26.63 23.89 23.82
C PRO A 62 -25.91 22.74 24.51
N GLY A 63 -25.56 23.00 25.77
CA GLY A 63 -24.85 22.07 26.66
C GLY A 63 -25.69 20.90 27.17
N GLY A 64 -25.00 19.86 27.63
CA GLY A 64 -25.60 18.65 28.19
C GLY A 64 -24.64 17.86 29.07
N ARG A 65 -24.73 18.11 30.37
CA ARG A 65 -24.41 17.31 31.59
C ARG A 65 -23.40 16.15 31.55
N ARG A 66 -22.41 16.29 32.45
CA ARG A 66 -21.59 15.24 33.08
C ARG A 66 -22.44 14.21 33.84
N ARG A 67 -22.09 12.93 33.73
CA ARG A 67 -22.27 11.91 34.78
C ARG A 67 -20.96 11.16 34.97
N THR A 68 -20.41 11.24 36.17
CA THR A 68 -19.34 10.40 36.69
C THR A 68 -19.96 9.14 37.29
N ARG A 69 -19.44 7.96 36.93
CA ARG A 69 -19.70 6.72 37.67
C ARG A 69 -18.38 5.97 37.79
N SER A 70 -17.80 6.04 38.98
CA SER A 70 -16.73 5.18 39.47
C SER A 70 -17.28 3.77 39.67
N GLY A 71 -16.49 2.78 39.27
CA GLY A 71 -16.81 1.37 39.42
C GLY A 71 -15.53 0.57 39.21
N ASP A 72 -14.88 0.25 40.32
CA ASP A 72 -13.71 -0.60 40.41
C ASP A 72 -14.08 -2.06 40.05
N GLY A 73 -13.27 -2.67 39.18
CA GLY A 73 -13.46 -4.04 38.69
C GLY A 73 -12.26 -4.53 37.86
N PRO A 74 -11.98 -5.84 37.87
CA PRO A 74 -10.63 -6.39 37.95
C PRO A 74 -9.79 -6.25 36.68
N ALA A 75 -8.46 -6.29 36.88
CA ALA A 75 -7.39 -6.17 35.90
C ALA A 75 -7.62 -6.99 34.61
N ALA A 76 -8.31 -6.39 33.66
CA ALA A 76 -8.43 -6.88 32.30
C ALA A 76 -7.07 -6.71 31.60
N ALA A 77 -6.56 -7.80 31.04
CA ALA A 77 -5.36 -7.82 30.21
C ALA A 77 -5.36 -6.63 29.25
N ILE A 78 -4.32 -5.79 29.36
CA ILE A 78 -4.14 -4.55 28.60
C ILE A 78 -4.36 -4.87 27.11
N PRO A 79 -5.47 -4.44 26.49
CA PRO A 79 -5.64 -4.55 25.06
C PRO A 79 -4.51 -3.72 24.48
N SER A 80 -3.71 -4.34 23.60
CA SER A 80 -2.62 -3.68 22.89
C SER A 80 -3.16 -2.35 22.39
N GLN A 81 -2.75 -1.27 23.05
CA GLN A 81 -3.18 0.07 22.70
C GLN A 81 -2.51 0.33 21.37
N CYS A 82 -3.20 -0.01 20.29
CA CYS A 82 -2.88 0.54 18.99
C CYS A 82 -2.82 2.04 19.23
N ILE A 83 -1.62 2.62 19.13
CA ILE A 83 -1.42 4.05 18.94
C ILE A 83 -2.32 4.38 17.76
N ARG A 84 -3.57 4.78 18.05
CA ARG A 84 -4.56 5.08 17.04
C ARG A 84 -4.00 6.33 16.41
N PRO A 85 -3.54 6.29 15.14
CA PRO A 85 -3.21 7.53 14.47
C PRO A 85 -4.46 8.38 14.56
N ARG A 86 -4.37 9.61 15.08
CA ARG A 86 -5.51 10.55 15.21
C ARG A 86 -6.27 10.78 13.89
N LEU A 87 -5.74 10.26 12.78
CA LEU A 87 -6.35 10.14 11.45
C LEU A 87 -7.72 9.42 11.40
N CYS A 88 -8.12 8.63 12.40
CA CYS A 88 -9.34 7.81 12.28
C CYS A 88 -10.58 8.29 13.05
N GLN A 89 -10.52 9.35 13.87
CA GLN A 89 -11.64 9.71 14.76
C GLN A 89 -12.32 11.06 14.49
N GLY A 90 -11.86 11.86 13.54
CA GLY A 90 -12.55 13.10 13.16
C GLY A 90 -13.24 12.93 11.80
N GLY A 91 -14.52 13.29 11.68
CA GLY A 91 -15.32 13.28 10.46
C GLY A 91 -14.86 14.25 9.35
N GLY A 92 -13.55 14.44 9.18
CA GLY A 92 -12.93 15.22 8.12
C GLY A 92 -12.55 14.34 6.93
N ALA A 93 -13.54 13.75 6.25
CA ALA A 93 -13.32 12.94 5.04
C ALA A 93 -12.77 13.73 3.83
N LEU A 94 -12.64 15.06 3.95
CA LEU A 94 -12.35 15.95 2.83
C LEU A 94 -10.91 16.47 2.74
N VAL A 95 -10.12 16.47 3.82
CA VAL A 95 -8.80 17.16 3.81
C VAL A 95 -7.66 16.32 3.20
N LEU A 96 -7.87 15.01 3.00
CA LEU A 96 -6.86 14.16 2.33
C LEU A 96 -6.89 14.22 0.80
N TYR A 97 -7.82 14.97 0.18
CA TYR A 97 -8.00 14.90 -1.28
C TYR A 97 -6.93 15.69 -2.06
N GLN A 98 -6.36 16.75 -1.49
CA GLN A 98 -5.50 17.69 -2.23
C GLN A 98 -3.99 17.39 -2.22
N ARG A 99 -3.50 16.46 -1.39
CA ARG A 99 -2.07 16.04 -1.36
C ARG A 99 -1.78 14.69 -2.03
N THR A 100 -2.70 14.21 -2.87
CA THR A 100 -2.72 12.84 -3.42
C THR A 100 -1.62 12.50 -4.45
N ARG A 101 -0.74 13.45 -4.83
CA ARG A 101 0.30 13.20 -5.83
C ARG A 101 1.53 12.45 -5.30
N ASN A 102 1.81 12.54 -3.99
CA ASN A 102 3.02 11.97 -3.41
C ASN A 102 2.82 10.56 -2.84
N GLU A 103 1.57 10.07 -2.72
CA GLU A 103 1.30 8.75 -2.14
C GLU A 103 2.03 7.61 -2.86
N PRO A 104 2.06 7.54 -4.21
CA PRO A 104 2.79 6.50 -4.92
C PRO A 104 4.30 6.57 -4.67
N ALA A 105 4.88 7.77 -4.65
CA ALA A 105 6.30 7.99 -4.40
C ALA A 105 6.70 7.50 -3.00
N ILE A 106 5.93 7.85 -1.98
CA ILE A 106 6.15 7.37 -0.60
C ILE A 106 6.06 5.84 -0.55
N CYS A 107 5.08 5.24 -1.21
CA CYS A 107 4.95 3.78 -1.27
C CYS A 107 6.13 3.11 -1.99
N CYS A 108 6.64 3.71 -3.06
CA CYS A 108 7.83 3.25 -3.76
C CYS A 108 9.07 3.29 -2.84
N MET A 109 9.25 4.38 -2.09
CA MET A 109 10.37 4.52 -1.15
C MET A 109 10.31 3.48 -0.02
N ILE A 110 9.14 3.29 0.59
CA ILE A 110 8.94 2.26 1.63
C ILE A 110 9.28 0.88 1.05
N TYR A 111 8.80 0.57 -0.16
CA TYR A 111 9.07 -0.72 -0.78
C TYR A 111 10.55 -0.94 -1.12
N LEU A 112 11.23 0.10 -1.58
CA LEU A 112 12.65 0.04 -1.88
C LEU A 112 13.47 -0.26 -0.62
N LEU A 113 13.17 0.44 0.48
CA LEU A 113 13.81 0.18 1.76
C LEU A 113 13.58 -1.27 2.21
N GLU A 114 12.34 -1.76 2.17
CA GLU A 114 12.04 -3.16 2.50
C GLU A 114 12.83 -4.17 1.65
N LEU A 115 13.03 -3.87 0.36
CA LEU A 115 13.81 -4.73 -0.52
C LEU A 115 15.31 -4.69 -0.19
N LEU A 116 15.86 -3.52 0.12
CA LEU A 116 17.26 -3.38 0.53
C LEU A 116 17.56 -4.12 1.84
N GLY A 117 16.59 -4.19 2.77
CA GLY A 117 16.72 -4.99 3.99
C GLY A 117 16.59 -6.51 3.78
N ALA A 118 16.01 -6.95 2.66
CA ALA A 118 15.73 -8.36 2.39
C ALA A 118 16.64 -9.00 1.32
N TYR A 119 17.31 -8.21 0.50
CA TYR A 119 18.13 -8.66 -0.61
C TYR A 119 19.44 -7.88 -0.67
N SER A 120 20.57 -8.60 -0.73
CA SER A 120 21.89 -8.00 -0.95
C SER A 120 22.14 -7.67 -2.43
N ALA A 121 21.59 -8.46 -3.36
CA ALA A 121 21.80 -8.27 -4.79
C ALA A 121 20.98 -7.07 -5.33
N LEU A 122 21.66 -5.94 -5.57
CA LEU A 122 21.02 -4.69 -6.06
C LEU A 122 20.26 -4.87 -7.38
N ALA A 123 20.70 -5.75 -8.28
CA ALA A 123 19.97 -6.06 -9.52
C ALA A 123 18.59 -6.71 -9.26
N VAL A 124 18.43 -7.48 -8.18
CA VAL A 124 17.15 -8.06 -7.77
C VAL A 124 16.27 -6.97 -7.15
N VAL A 125 16.85 -6.13 -6.29
CA VAL A 125 16.17 -4.99 -5.65
C VAL A 125 15.62 -4.05 -6.73
N ALA A 126 16.46 -3.60 -7.66
CA ALA A 126 16.10 -2.67 -8.72
C ALA A 126 14.95 -3.22 -9.58
N ARG A 127 15.03 -4.47 -10.03
CA ARG A 127 13.97 -5.10 -10.84
C ARG A 127 12.65 -5.21 -10.09
N ARG A 128 12.68 -5.64 -8.82
CA ARG A 128 11.46 -5.74 -7.99
C ARG A 128 10.87 -4.37 -7.71
N ALA A 129 11.71 -3.39 -7.37
CA ALA A 129 11.32 -2.01 -7.12
C ALA A 129 10.67 -1.39 -8.36
N ALA A 130 11.28 -1.53 -9.55
CA ALA A 130 10.71 -1.06 -10.82
C ALA A 130 9.35 -1.70 -11.11
N LYS A 131 9.21 -3.01 -10.93
CA LYS A 131 7.95 -3.73 -11.14
C LYS A 131 6.82 -3.25 -10.22
N MET A 132 7.12 -3.01 -8.94
CA MET A 132 6.12 -2.48 -8.02
C MET A 132 5.87 -0.99 -8.25
N GLY A 133 6.92 -0.22 -8.53
CA GLY A 133 6.87 1.20 -8.83
C GLY A 133 5.96 1.50 -10.01
N ASN A 134 6.10 0.76 -11.11
CA ASN A 134 5.21 0.89 -12.27
C ASN A 134 3.73 0.67 -11.90
N LYS A 135 3.44 -0.30 -11.01
CA LYS A 135 2.06 -0.55 -10.53
C LYS A 135 1.52 0.60 -9.68
N LEU A 136 2.36 1.22 -8.86
CA LEU A 136 1.95 2.30 -7.96
C LEU A 136 1.83 3.64 -8.72
N VAL A 137 2.82 3.97 -9.55
CA VAL A 137 2.90 5.24 -10.30
C VAL A 137 1.88 5.28 -11.44
N PHE A 138 1.76 4.20 -12.21
CA PHE A 138 0.87 4.17 -13.38
C PHE A 138 -0.48 3.51 -13.10
N GLY A 139 -0.65 2.88 -11.94
CA GLY A 139 -1.93 2.37 -11.48
C GLY A 139 -2.87 3.46 -11.02
N ASN A 140 -3.82 3.07 -10.18
CA ASN A 140 -4.78 3.96 -9.56
C ASN A 140 -4.72 3.89 -8.04
N ARG A 141 -5.51 4.73 -7.37
CA ARG A 141 -5.58 4.78 -5.90
C ARG A 141 -5.87 3.43 -5.26
N ARG A 142 -6.56 2.52 -5.95
CA ARG A 142 -6.83 1.17 -5.43
C ARG A 142 -5.53 0.36 -5.26
N ASP A 143 -4.55 0.51 -6.14
CA ASP A 143 -3.26 -0.19 -6.02
C ASP A 143 -2.43 0.34 -4.83
N VAL A 144 -2.43 1.66 -4.61
CA VAL A 144 -1.79 2.31 -3.45
C VAL A 144 -2.45 1.88 -2.14
N VAL A 145 -3.78 1.97 -2.04
CA VAL A 145 -4.52 1.55 -0.84
C VAL A 145 -4.31 0.06 -0.55
N LYS A 146 -4.28 -0.79 -1.59
CA LYS A 146 -3.95 -2.22 -1.45
C LYS A 146 -2.55 -2.41 -0.87
N PHE A 147 -1.57 -1.66 -1.37
CA PHE A 147 -0.18 -1.72 -0.91
C PHE A 147 -0.07 -1.36 0.58
N VAL A 148 -0.69 -0.26 1.00
CA VAL A 148 -0.64 0.22 2.39
C VAL A 148 -1.43 -0.72 3.33
N ALA A 149 -2.62 -1.16 2.92
CA ALA A 149 -3.46 -2.06 3.71
C ALA A 149 -2.83 -3.45 3.94
N LYS A 150 -1.86 -3.87 3.12
CA LYS A 150 -1.12 -5.13 3.33
C LYS A 150 -0.08 -5.00 4.44
N ARG A 151 0.48 -3.81 4.66
CA ARG A 151 1.58 -3.55 5.61
C ARG A 151 1.09 -3.10 6.97
N LEU A 152 0.02 -2.30 6.99
CA LEU A 152 -0.54 -1.76 8.21
C LEU A 152 -1.77 -2.58 8.62
N PRO A 153 -1.76 -3.28 9.76
CA PRO A 153 -2.88 -4.10 10.22
C PRO A 153 -4.04 -3.26 10.79
N CYS A 154 -4.46 -2.19 10.10
CA CYS A 154 -5.65 -1.42 10.47
C CYS A 154 -6.92 -1.99 9.80
N THR A 155 -7.98 -2.15 10.58
CA THR A 155 -9.33 -2.46 10.06
C THR A 155 -9.82 -1.35 9.13
N CYS A 156 -9.57 -0.10 9.47
CA CYS A 156 -9.87 1.08 8.67
C CYS A 156 -9.33 1.00 7.22
N LEU A 157 -8.08 0.58 7.06
CA LEU A 157 -7.44 0.45 5.75
C LEU A 157 -8.00 -0.76 4.97
N LYS A 158 -8.36 -1.84 5.66
CA LYS A 158 -9.02 -3.00 5.02
C LYS A 158 -10.39 -2.61 4.48
N GLU A 159 -11.15 -1.81 5.22
CA GLU A 159 -12.43 -1.26 4.78
C GLU A 159 -12.27 -0.29 3.62
N LEU A 160 -11.31 0.64 3.71
CA LEU A 160 -10.98 1.55 2.61
C LEU A 160 -10.60 0.78 1.34
N HIS A 161 -9.79 -0.27 1.46
CA HIS A 161 -9.44 -1.14 0.33
C HIS A 161 -10.66 -1.89 -0.22
N ARG A 162 -11.56 -2.40 0.64
CA ARG A 162 -12.83 -3.01 0.22
C ARG A 162 -13.70 -2.02 -0.56
N ALA A 163 -13.85 -0.79 -0.06
CA ALA A 163 -14.61 0.27 -0.73
C ALA A 163 -13.98 0.67 -2.07
N ALA A 164 -12.66 0.88 -2.11
CA ALA A 164 -11.94 1.22 -3.34
C ALA A 164 -12.05 0.11 -4.40
N ARG A 165 -12.02 -1.17 -4.00
CA ARG A 165 -12.21 -2.29 -4.94
C ARG A 165 -13.59 -2.33 -5.59
N LYS A 166 -14.64 -1.88 -4.89
CA LYS A 166 -16.00 -1.80 -5.43
C LYS A 166 -16.16 -0.64 -6.42
N LYS A 167 -15.57 0.52 -6.10
CA LYS A 167 -15.74 1.74 -6.89
C LYS A 167 -14.78 1.85 -8.08
N VAL A 168 -13.57 1.30 -7.96
CA VAL A 168 -12.49 1.55 -8.93
C VAL A 168 -12.02 0.23 -9.54
N GLY A 169 -12.18 0.09 -10.86
CA GLY A 169 -11.63 -1.01 -11.64
C GLY A 169 -10.10 -1.10 -11.56
N LYS A 170 -9.50 -2.23 -11.95
CA LYS A 170 -8.04 -2.30 -12.12
C LYS A 170 -7.68 -1.67 -13.45
N VAL A 171 -6.86 -0.63 -13.43
CA VAL A 171 -6.36 0.01 -14.65
C VAL A 171 -4.85 -0.03 -14.68
N GLY A 172 -4.28 -0.09 -15.88
CA GLY A 172 -2.87 0.10 -16.14
C GLY A 172 -2.66 1.14 -17.25
N ARG A 173 -1.40 1.45 -17.55
CA ARG A 173 -1.02 2.38 -18.61
C ARG A 173 -0.23 1.60 -19.67
N CYS A 174 -0.62 1.73 -20.93
CA CYS A 174 0.15 1.18 -22.04
C CYS A 174 1.48 1.93 -22.18
N SER A 175 2.60 1.23 -22.30
CA SER A 175 3.92 1.88 -22.47
C SER A 175 4.12 2.45 -23.87
N GLY A 176 3.47 1.91 -24.91
CA GLY A 176 3.50 2.49 -26.25
C GLY A 176 2.67 3.77 -26.34
N CYS A 177 1.34 3.66 -26.31
CA CYS A 177 0.45 4.81 -26.53
C CYS A 177 0.15 5.68 -25.30
N LYS A 178 0.70 5.36 -24.13
CA LYS A 178 0.53 6.07 -22.84
C LYS A 178 -0.91 6.24 -22.32
N LYS A 179 -1.92 5.69 -23.03
CA LYS A 179 -3.33 5.68 -22.61
C LYS A 179 -3.56 4.67 -21.47
N ARG A 180 -4.62 4.89 -20.69
CA ARG A 180 -5.06 4.00 -19.60
C ARG A 180 -6.07 2.99 -20.12
N PHE A 181 -5.92 1.73 -19.70
CA PHE A 181 -6.79 0.63 -20.07
C PHE A 181 -7.14 -0.23 -18.86
N PRO A 182 -8.27 -0.97 -18.89
CA PRO A 182 -8.49 -2.06 -17.95
C PRO A 182 -7.30 -3.02 -17.94
N ARG A 183 -6.80 -3.38 -16.76
CA ARG A 183 -5.63 -4.27 -16.66
C ARG A 183 -5.88 -5.67 -17.25
N SER A 184 -7.14 -6.04 -17.48
CA SER A 184 -7.53 -7.29 -18.15
C SER A 184 -7.24 -7.31 -19.65
N VAL A 185 -7.16 -6.15 -20.30
CA VAL A 185 -6.87 -6.06 -21.75
C VAL A 185 -5.41 -5.74 -22.04
N LEU A 186 -4.61 -5.46 -21.00
CA LEU A 186 -3.19 -5.19 -21.15
C LEU A 186 -2.41 -6.50 -21.19
N SER A 187 -1.52 -6.66 -22.17
CA SER A 187 -0.49 -7.70 -22.20
C SER A 187 0.77 -7.21 -21.50
N VAL A 188 1.50 -8.11 -20.85
CA VAL A 188 2.79 -7.79 -20.22
C VAL A 188 3.90 -8.23 -21.17
N CYS A 189 4.99 -7.44 -21.28
CA CYS A 189 6.18 -7.89 -22.00
C CYS A 189 6.67 -9.24 -21.45
N THR A 190 6.82 -10.22 -22.32
CA THR A 190 7.26 -11.58 -21.95
C THR A 190 8.72 -11.63 -21.51
N GLY A 191 9.59 -10.75 -22.03
CA GLY A 191 11.00 -10.70 -21.64
C GLY A 191 11.19 -10.16 -20.22
N CYS A 192 10.76 -8.92 -19.97
CA CYS A 192 11.02 -8.27 -18.69
C CYS A 192 9.92 -8.47 -17.64
N MET A 193 8.69 -8.81 -18.04
CA MET A 193 7.51 -8.88 -17.16
C MET A 193 7.21 -7.60 -16.34
N MET A 194 7.66 -6.44 -16.80
CA MET A 194 7.55 -5.15 -16.10
C MET A 194 6.64 -4.13 -16.79
N VAL A 195 6.64 -4.08 -18.12
CA VAL A 195 5.87 -3.10 -18.90
C VAL A 195 4.60 -3.73 -19.46
N GLU A 196 3.52 -2.94 -19.52
CA GLU A 196 2.19 -3.33 -19.98
C GLU A 196 1.89 -2.64 -21.33
N TYR A 197 1.23 -3.34 -22.26
CA TYR A 197 0.83 -2.85 -23.58
C TYR A 197 -0.63 -3.15 -23.87
N CYS A 198 -1.34 -2.27 -24.58
CA CYS A 198 -2.73 -2.52 -24.98
C CYS A 198 -2.83 -3.39 -26.24
N SER A 199 -1.75 -3.54 -27.01
CA SER A 199 -1.73 -4.29 -28.26
C SER A 199 -0.30 -4.67 -28.65
N LYS A 200 -0.14 -5.61 -29.58
CA LYS A 200 1.18 -6.02 -30.11
C LYS A 200 1.83 -4.89 -30.92
N GLU A 201 1.03 -4.05 -31.56
CA GLU A 201 1.49 -2.88 -32.32
C GLU A 201 2.13 -1.86 -31.38
N CYS A 202 1.49 -1.56 -30.25
CA CYS A 202 2.08 -0.69 -29.22
C CYS A 202 3.38 -1.28 -28.63
N GLN A 203 3.47 -2.60 -28.51
CA GLN A 203 4.70 -3.26 -28.05
C GLN A 203 5.83 -3.15 -29.08
N ARG A 204 5.55 -3.34 -30.37
CA ARG A 204 6.54 -3.19 -31.45
C ARG A 204 7.00 -1.75 -31.61
N ALA A 205 6.08 -0.78 -31.52
CA ALA A 205 6.41 0.64 -31.60
C ALA A 205 7.34 1.08 -30.46
N ASP A 206 7.11 0.58 -29.24
CA ASP A 206 7.94 0.86 -28.06
C ASP A 206 9.23 0.00 -28.02
N LEU A 207 9.41 -0.96 -28.94
CA LEU A 207 10.47 -1.97 -28.85
C LEU A 207 11.88 -1.36 -28.89
N GLN A 208 12.12 -0.36 -29.74
CA GLN A 208 13.46 0.24 -29.88
C GLN A 208 13.92 0.90 -28.58
N ASP A 209 13.02 1.62 -27.90
CA ASP A 209 13.32 2.24 -26.61
C ASP A 209 13.28 1.23 -25.47
N HIS A 210 12.32 0.31 -25.50
CA HIS A 210 12.17 -0.72 -24.48
C HIS A 210 13.37 -1.67 -24.46
N LYS A 211 13.93 -2.06 -25.60
CA LYS A 211 15.03 -3.04 -25.72
C LYS A 211 16.25 -2.67 -24.87
N LYS A 212 16.52 -1.37 -24.69
CA LYS A 212 17.61 -0.85 -23.82
C LYS A 212 17.48 -1.29 -22.35
N TYR A 213 16.24 -1.56 -21.91
CA TYR A 213 15.91 -1.90 -20.53
C TYR A 213 15.05 -3.18 -20.41
N CYS A 214 14.76 -3.83 -21.54
CA CYS A 214 13.97 -5.05 -21.62
C CYS A 214 14.81 -6.21 -21.11
N GLY A 215 14.70 -6.46 -19.79
CA GLY A 215 15.18 -7.63 -19.07
C GLY A 215 16.31 -8.42 -19.71
N TYR A 216 17.52 -8.25 -19.19
CA TYR A 216 18.64 -9.17 -19.40
C TYR A 216 18.14 -10.63 -19.37
N PRO A 217 18.22 -11.37 -20.50
CA PRO A 217 17.66 -12.71 -20.61
C PRO A 217 18.33 -13.72 -19.66
N GLU A 218 19.57 -13.47 -19.26
CA GLU A 218 20.38 -14.35 -18.40
C GLU A 218 19.76 -14.53 -17.00
N LEU A 219 19.14 -13.49 -16.42
CA LEU A 219 18.59 -13.52 -15.07
C LEU A 219 17.15 -14.05 -14.97
N MET A 220 16.59 -14.58 -16.07
CA MET A 220 15.35 -15.38 -16.06
C MET A 220 15.64 -16.88 -16.09
N SER A 221 16.92 -17.29 -16.16
CA SER A 221 17.30 -18.70 -16.16
C SER A 221 17.68 -19.18 -14.75
N ARG A 222 16.81 -20.05 -14.21
CA ARG A 222 17.06 -21.18 -13.29
C ARG A 222 17.21 -21.02 -11.77
N ASP A 223 17.64 -19.90 -11.19
CA ASP A 223 17.95 -19.89 -9.73
C ASP A 223 17.05 -19.04 -8.82
N LEU A 224 15.86 -18.65 -9.27
CA LEU A 224 14.85 -18.10 -8.36
C LEU A 224 14.18 -19.26 -7.61
N PRO A 225 14.33 -19.39 -6.27
CA PRO A 225 13.68 -20.45 -5.51
C PRO A 225 12.16 -20.41 -5.76
N SER A 226 11.62 -21.57 -6.13
CA SER A 226 10.21 -21.81 -6.45
C SER A 226 9.24 -21.42 -5.31
N ASP A 227 9.76 -21.10 -4.14
CA ASP A 227 9.07 -20.84 -2.88
C ASP A 227 8.19 -19.56 -2.91
N ALA A 228 8.26 -18.75 -3.97
CA ALA A 228 7.33 -17.64 -4.19
C ALA A 228 5.97 -18.07 -4.78
N SER A 229 5.78 -19.34 -5.16
CA SER A 229 4.49 -19.86 -5.64
C SER A 229 3.41 -19.97 -4.55
N ASP A 230 3.76 -19.82 -3.27
CA ASP A 230 2.78 -19.90 -2.18
C ASP A 230 1.97 -18.62 -1.94
N TYR A 231 2.24 -17.54 -2.69
CA TYR A 231 1.33 -16.40 -2.74
C TYR A 231 0.36 -16.48 -3.92
N ILE A 232 -0.34 -17.62 -4.05
CA ILE A 232 -1.64 -17.65 -4.74
C ILE A 232 -2.67 -17.05 -3.79
N PRO A 233 -3.21 -15.84 -4.02
CA PRO A 233 -4.44 -15.44 -3.37
C PRO A 233 -5.53 -16.39 -3.85
N ASN A 234 -5.85 -17.34 -2.98
CA ASN A 234 -6.96 -18.27 -3.02
C ASN A 234 -8.17 -17.66 -3.77
N LYS A 235 -8.31 -17.99 -5.07
CA LYS A 235 -9.55 -17.83 -5.83
C LYS A 235 -10.47 -18.95 -5.36
N ARG A 236 -11.01 -18.84 -4.14
CA ARG A 236 -12.17 -19.65 -3.76
C ARG A 236 -13.40 -18.97 -4.38
N GLY A 237 -14.14 -19.79 -5.12
CA GLY A 237 -15.13 -19.37 -6.11
C GLY A 237 -16.26 -18.53 -5.55
N CYS A 238 -16.68 -17.57 -6.36
CA CYS A 238 -18.08 -17.17 -6.41
C CYS A 238 -18.67 -17.91 -7.62
N HIS A 239 -19.21 -19.10 -7.36
CA HIS A 239 -20.26 -19.69 -8.18
C HIS A 239 -21.51 -19.72 -7.31
N ASN A 240 -22.57 -19.12 -7.85
CA ASN A 240 -23.99 -19.29 -7.56
C ASN A 240 -24.49 -19.03 -6.13
N LEU A 241 -25.12 -17.87 -5.94
CA LEU A 241 -26.54 -17.70 -5.62
C LEU A 241 -26.93 -16.24 -5.88
#